data_AF-A0A841AJ71-F1
#
_entry.id   AF-A0A841AJ71-F1
#
_cell.length_a   1.000
_cell.length_b   1.000
_cell.length_c   1.000
_cell.angle_alpha   90.00
_cell.angle_beta   90.00
_cell.angle_gamma   90.00
#
_symmetry.space_group_name_H-M   'P 1'
#
loop_
_entity.id
_entity.type
_entity.pdbx_description
1 polymer ?
#
loop_
_entity_poly.entity_id
_entity_poly.type
_entity_poly.pdbx_seq_one_letter_code
_entity_poly.pdbx_strand_id
1 'polypeptide(L)'
;MVDPDGHETALRDSDTFDSLVATAPAGPSRIDPSMVLDFSDRPARERKHTSPLEWAGLVLAVILPPLGLLVTVVARIVIRRRHGWTTGVAVAATVISIVLTLVLAGGAVYLKSVSDADAAAEALLAEAAPLCEAIAATPDVLDTPAYGWPTDVAALPVTLEAMKAYQAHWAELAQLAPASAQTNVAAIADQAQILVSAVESSQIIDRAGNLAIMSTITDASGLPGWVTRNCS
;
A
#
# COMPACT_ATOMS: atom_id res chain seq x y z
N MET A 1 13.23 -26.15 -60.20
CA MET A 1 11.90 -26.31 -60.81
C MET A 1 10.93 -26.38 -59.65
N VAL A 2 10.12 -25.34 -59.51
CA VAL A 2 9.18 -25.10 -58.40
C VAL A 2 7.93 -25.91 -58.71
N ASP A 3 7.43 -26.67 -57.73
CA ASP A 3 6.05 -27.12 -57.72
C ASP A 3 5.35 -26.39 -56.55
N PRO A 4 4.52 -25.36 -56.85
CA PRO A 4 3.67 -24.69 -55.90
C PRO A 4 2.30 -25.38 -55.88
N ASP A 5 1.66 -25.44 -54.70
CA ASP A 5 0.27 -25.89 -54.49
C ASP A 5 0.06 -27.40 -54.30
N GLY A 6 0.57 -27.92 -53.17
CA GLY A 6 0.10 -29.16 -52.55
C GLY A 6 -0.83 -28.87 -51.37
N HIS A 7 -2.09 -28.54 -51.65
CA HIS A 7 -3.16 -28.44 -50.66
C HIS A 7 -3.48 -29.82 -50.07
N GLU A 8 -3.15 -30.04 -48.80
CA GLU A 8 -3.63 -31.20 -48.03
C GLU A 8 -4.72 -30.74 -47.04
N THR A 9 -5.96 -30.81 -47.51
CA THR A 9 -7.19 -30.70 -46.70
C THR A 9 -7.30 -31.91 -45.78
N ALA A 10 -6.77 -31.78 -44.57
CA ALA A 10 -7.07 -32.71 -43.47
C ALA A 10 -8.41 -32.29 -42.82
N LEU A 11 -9.48 -32.88 -43.34
CA LEU A 11 -10.81 -32.94 -42.72
C LEU A 11 -10.66 -33.74 -41.41
N ARG A 12 -10.55 -33.05 -40.27
CA ARG A 12 -10.46 -33.69 -38.95
C ARG A 12 -11.78 -33.48 -38.22
N ASP A 13 -12.52 -34.58 -38.10
CA ASP A 13 -13.74 -34.79 -37.33
C ASP A 13 -13.79 -33.94 -36.06
N SER A 14 -14.76 -33.04 -36.00
CA SER A 14 -15.02 -32.15 -34.85
C SER A 14 -16.26 -32.56 -34.04
N ASP A 15 -16.93 -33.67 -34.38
CA ASP A 15 -18.30 -33.94 -33.91
C ASP A 15 -18.43 -35.13 -32.94
N THR A 16 -17.40 -35.47 -32.15
CA THR A 16 -17.51 -36.62 -31.21
C THR A 16 -16.94 -36.36 -29.82
N PHE A 17 -17.15 -35.16 -29.27
CA PHE A 17 -16.86 -34.88 -27.86
C PHE A 17 -18.00 -34.20 -27.08
N ASP A 18 -19.23 -34.25 -27.59
CA ASP A 18 -20.41 -33.60 -26.97
C ASP A 18 -21.28 -34.53 -26.09
N SER A 19 -20.82 -35.72 -25.71
CA SER A 19 -21.70 -36.69 -25.02
C SER A 19 -21.14 -37.39 -23.79
N LEU A 20 -20.39 -36.66 -22.94
CA LEU A 20 -20.12 -37.09 -21.57
C LEU A 20 -20.10 -35.90 -20.59
N VAL A 21 -21.12 -35.03 -20.66
CA VAL A 21 -21.49 -34.19 -19.51
C VAL A 21 -22.27 -35.08 -18.55
N ALA A 22 -21.52 -35.74 -17.67
CA ALA A 22 -22.06 -36.48 -16.54
C ALA A 22 -22.86 -35.51 -15.65
N THR A 23 -24.14 -35.81 -15.49
CA THR A 23 -25.05 -35.20 -14.53
C THR A 23 -24.46 -35.34 -13.12
N ALA A 24 -23.75 -34.31 -12.66
CA ALA A 24 -23.34 -34.20 -11.27
C ALA A 24 -24.57 -33.91 -10.41
N PRO A 25 -24.77 -34.62 -9.29
CA PRO A 25 -25.89 -34.36 -8.38
C PRO A 25 -25.75 -32.95 -7.80
N ALA A 26 -26.80 -32.14 -7.96
CA ALA A 26 -26.94 -30.82 -7.35
C ALA A 26 -26.95 -30.95 -5.82
N GLY A 27 -25.77 -30.92 -5.20
CA GLY A 27 -25.59 -30.76 -3.76
C GLY A 27 -25.75 -29.28 -3.39
N PRO A 28 -26.50 -28.94 -2.32
CA PRO A 28 -26.69 -27.56 -1.91
C PRO A 28 -25.42 -27.06 -1.20
N SER A 29 -24.47 -26.52 -1.95
CA SER A 29 -23.34 -25.75 -1.42
C SER A 29 -23.52 -24.28 -1.79
N ARG A 30 -24.60 -23.70 -1.25
CA ARG A 30 -24.75 -22.25 -1.13
C ARG A 30 -23.86 -21.83 0.04
N ILE A 31 -22.57 -21.68 -0.23
CA ILE A 31 -21.68 -20.94 0.68
C ILE A 31 -22.13 -19.49 0.56
N ASP A 32 -22.84 -19.01 1.58
CA ASP A 32 -23.23 -17.61 1.71
C ASP A 32 -21.94 -16.78 1.82
N PRO A 33 -21.63 -15.89 0.85
CA PRO A 33 -20.44 -15.03 0.88
C PRO A 33 -20.53 -13.91 1.93
N SER A 34 -21.42 -14.04 2.93
CA SER A 34 -21.66 -13.06 3.99
C SER A 34 -20.93 -13.36 5.30
N MET A 35 -20.24 -14.50 5.43
CA MET A 35 -19.29 -14.74 6.54
C MET A 35 -17.87 -14.26 6.20
N VAL A 36 -17.77 -13.12 5.54
CA VAL A 36 -16.56 -12.31 5.59
C VAL A 36 -16.39 -11.90 7.04
N LEU A 37 -15.28 -12.33 7.65
CA LEU A 37 -14.88 -11.94 8.99
C LEU A 37 -14.99 -10.42 9.12
N ASP A 38 -15.98 -10.00 9.89
CA ASP A 38 -16.26 -8.61 10.19
C ASP A 38 -15.17 -8.07 11.12
N PHE A 39 -14.06 -7.66 10.53
CA PHE A 39 -12.99 -6.94 11.22
C PHE A 39 -13.37 -5.49 11.56
N SER A 40 -14.64 -5.09 11.38
CA SER A 40 -15.12 -3.76 11.74
C SER A 40 -15.18 -3.51 13.26
N ASP A 41 -15.05 -4.55 14.09
CA ASP A 41 -15.17 -4.44 15.55
C ASP A 41 -13.83 -4.32 16.28
N ARG A 42 -12.77 -3.89 15.57
CA ARG A 42 -11.65 -3.25 16.28
C ARG A 42 -12.14 -1.86 16.67
N PRO A 43 -12.21 -1.48 17.97
CA PRO A 43 -12.43 -0.09 18.32
C PRO A 43 -11.31 0.68 17.64
N ALA A 44 -11.68 1.44 16.61
CA ALA A 44 -10.79 2.36 15.97
C ALA A 44 -10.12 3.10 17.12
N ARG A 45 -8.79 3.03 17.23
CA ARG A 45 -8.08 4.04 18.00
C ARG A 45 -8.57 5.33 17.40
N GLU A 46 -9.49 6.00 18.08
CA GLU A 46 -9.92 7.35 17.75
C GLU A 46 -8.61 8.13 17.77
N ARG A 47 -8.00 8.24 16.60
CA ARG A 47 -7.13 9.35 16.29
C ARG A 47 -8.08 10.50 16.54
N LYS A 48 -7.97 11.12 17.72
CA LYS A 48 -8.70 12.34 18.05
C LYS A 48 -8.34 13.29 16.93
N HIS A 49 -9.20 13.33 15.92
CA HIS A 49 -9.15 14.29 14.86
C HIS A 49 -9.30 15.59 15.61
N THR A 50 -8.20 16.32 15.70
CA THR A 50 -8.13 17.63 16.32
C THR A 50 -9.28 18.39 15.72
N SER A 51 -10.28 18.68 16.55
CA SER A 51 -11.54 19.22 16.05
C SER A 51 -11.20 20.48 15.26
N PRO A 52 -11.84 20.75 14.11
CA PRO A 52 -11.58 22.00 13.38
C PRO A 52 -11.81 23.24 14.28
N LEU A 53 -12.58 23.10 15.36
CA LEU A 53 -12.72 24.10 16.42
C LEU A 53 -11.50 24.22 17.34
N GLU A 54 -10.79 23.13 17.65
CA GLU A 54 -9.53 23.20 18.41
C GLU A 54 -8.43 23.84 17.56
N TRP A 55 -8.36 23.51 16.27
CA TRP A 55 -7.43 24.15 15.34
C TRP A 55 -7.76 25.63 15.15
N ALA A 56 -9.04 25.97 14.93
CA ALA A 56 -9.48 27.35 14.86
C ALA A 56 -9.23 28.10 16.18
N GLY A 57 -9.42 27.46 17.34
CA GLY A 57 -9.10 28.05 18.64
C GLY A 57 -7.61 28.34 18.81
N LEU A 58 -6.74 27.45 18.33
CA LEU A 58 -5.29 27.62 18.35
C LEU A 58 -4.85 28.76 17.42
N VAL A 59 -5.39 28.81 16.20
CA VAL A 59 -5.14 29.90 15.25
C VAL A 59 -5.67 31.22 15.77
N LEU A 60 -6.87 31.24 16.35
CA LEU A 60 -7.49 32.43 16.91
C LEU A 60 -6.71 32.94 18.15
N ALA A 61 -6.21 32.04 19.00
CA ALA A 61 -5.38 32.40 20.16
C ALA A 61 -3.99 32.93 19.77
N VAL A 62 -3.46 32.55 18.62
CA VAL A 62 -2.20 33.10 18.08
C VAL A 62 -2.44 34.45 17.40
N ILE A 63 -3.62 34.67 16.80
CA ILE A 63 -3.95 35.91 16.06
C ILE A 63 -4.58 36.99 16.95
N LEU A 64 -5.30 36.64 18.02
CA LEU A 64 -5.93 37.62 18.92
C LEU A 64 -4.91 38.56 19.62
N PRO A 65 -3.79 38.07 20.18
CA PRO A 65 -2.82 38.92 20.86
C PRO A 65 -2.21 40.02 19.98
N PRO A 66 -1.75 39.76 18.74
CA PRO A 66 -1.25 40.84 17.87
C PRO A 66 -2.36 41.79 17.41
N LEU A 67 -3.61 41.32 17.25
CA LEU A 67 -4.75 42.19 16.94
C LEU A 67 -5.11 43.12 18.12
N GLY A 68 -5.09 42.63 19.35
CA GLY A 68 -5.28 43.46 20.56
C GLY A 68 -4.19 44.52 20.70
N LEU A 69 -2.96 44.19 20.30
CA LEU A 69 -1.83 45.13 20.27
C LEU A 69 -1.99 46.18 19.17
N LEU A 70 -2.51 45.81 17.99
CA LEU A 70 -2.87 46.76 16.93
C LEU A 70 -3.98 47.73 17.35
N VAL A 71 -5.04 47.25 18.01
CA VAL A 71 -6.14 48.12 18.47
C VAL A 71 -5.66 49.12 19.52
N THR A 72 -4.78 48.70 20.43
CA THR A 72 -4.19 49.59 21.44
C THR A 72 -3.18 50.59 20.86
N VAL A 73 -2.42 50.21 19.83
CA VAL A 73 -1.53 51.11 19.08
C VAL A 73 -2.34 52.14 18.28
N VAL A 74 -3.40 51.73 17.58
CA VAL A 74 -4.27 52.63 16.82
C VAL A 74 -5.03 53.58 17.74
N ALA A 75 -5.55 53.10 18.88
CA ALA A 75 -6.18 53.95 19.89
C ALA A 75 -5.21 55.02 20.45
N ARG A 76 -3.92 54.67 20.64
CA ARG A 76 -2.87 55.64 21.00
C ARG A 76 -2.54 56.63 19.89
N ILE A 77 -2.60 56.22 18.62
CA ILE A 77 -2.34 57.09 17.45
C ILE A 77 -3.47 58.12 17.27
N VAL A 78 -4.73 57.73 17.49
CA VAL A 78 -5.89 58.64 17.41
C VAL A 78 -5.79 59.75 18.48
N ILE A 79 -5.26 59.43 19.66
CA ILE A 79 -5.00 60.41 20.73
C ILE A 79 -3.81 61.34 20.42
N ARG A 80 -2.91 60.95 19.51
CA ARG A 80 -1.66 61.69 19.18
C ARG A 80 -1.71 62.62 17.97
N ARG A 81 -2.88 62.84 17.35
CA ARG A 81 -3.10 63.71 16.19
C ARG A 81 -2.67 65.20 16.34
N ARG A 82 -2.00 65.60 17.42
CA ARG A 82 -1.55 66.99 17.64
C ARG A 82 -0.09 67.31 17.26
N HIS A 83 0.80 66.33 16.99
CA HIS A 83 2.21 66.67 16.65
C HIS A 83 2.83 65.86 15.49
N GLY A 84 3.06 66.60 14.39
CA GLY A 84 4.05 66.52 13.30
C GLY A 84 4.83 65.23 12.95
N TRP A 85 4.65 64.78 11.70
CA TRP A 85 5.56 64.11 10.74
C TRP A 85 6.45 62.91 11.14
N THR A 86 7.07 62.87 12.32
CA THR A 86 8.00 61.79 12.71
C THR A 86 7.30 60.47 13.05
N THR A 87 5.97 60.49 13.20
CA THR A 87 5.15 59.33 13.53
C THR A 87 4.99 58.33 12.37
N GLY A 88 5.16 58.75 11.12
CA GLY A 88 5.00 57.85 9.96
C GLY A 88 6.06 56.76 9.87
N VAL A 89 7.32 57.09 10.19
CA VAL A 89 8.45 56.16 10.09
C VAL A 89 8.39 55.09 11.19
N ALA A 90 7.99 55.46 12.41
CA ALA A 90 7.85 54.52 13.53
C ALA A 90 6.72 53.50 13.29
N VAL A 91 5.63 53.92 12.62
CA VAL A 91 4.52 53.03 12.24
C VAL A 91 4.95 52.09 11.12
N ALA A 92 5.66 52.57 10.10
CA ALA A 92 6.17 51.73 9.02
C ALA A 92 7.13 50.64 9.55
N ALA A 93 8.04 51.00 10.46
CA ALA A 93 8.98 50.06 11.06
C ALA A 93 8.28 48.98 11.89
N THR A 94 7.21 49.33 12.62
CA THR A 94 6.44 48.35 13.40
C THR A 94 5.66 47.40 12.50
N VAL A 95 5.06 47.89 11.41
CA VAL A 95 4.36 47.03 10.44
C VAL A 95 5.33 46.06 9.77
N ILE A 96 6.50 46.53 9.33
CA ILE A 96 7.53 45.69 8.71
C ILE A 96 8.00 44.61 9.70
N SER A 97 8.25 44.97 10.96
CA SER A 97 8.65 44.01 11.99
C SER A 97 7.59 42.92 12.23
N ILE A 98 6.31 43.29 12.25
CA ILE A 98 5.20 42.33 12.39
C ILE A 98 5.15 41.38 11.19
N VAL A 99 5.24 41.91 9.96
CA VAL A 99 5.24 41.09 8.74
C VAL A 99 6.43 40.12 8.74
N LEU A 100 7.63 40.59 9.09
CA LEU A 100 8.83 39.75 9.15
C LEU A 100 8.68 38.63 10.18
N THR A 101 8.08 38.93 11.34
CA THR A 101 7.83 37.96 12.40
C THR A 101 6.85 36.88 11.95
N LEU A 102 5.78 37.24 11.24
CA LEU A 102 4.82 36.28 10.68
C LEU A 102 5.45 35.38 9.61
N VAL A 103 6.28 35.95 8.73
CA VAL A 103 6.99 35.18 7.70
C VAL A 103 7.97 34.19 8.33
N LEU A 104 8.72 34.60 9.35
CA LEU A 104 9.64 33.71 10.06
C LEU A 104 8.91 32.59 10.82
N ALA A 105 7.81 32.91 11.51
CA ALA A 105 7.00 31.92 12.19
C ALA A 105 6.38 30.91 11.21
N GLY A 106 5.82 31.39 10.09
CA GLY A 106 5.30 30.52 9.03
C GLY A 106 6.39 29.66 8.39
N GLY A 107 7.56 30.23 8.13
CA GLY A 107 8.72 29.52 7.60
C GLY A 107 9.22 28.41 8.52
N ALA A 108 9.26 28.66 9.83
CA ALA A 108 9.66 27.65 10.82
C ALA A 108 8.69 26.47 10.91
N VAL A 109 7.37 26.73 10.85
CA VAL A 109 6.35 25.67 10.82
C VAL A 109 6.45 24.83 9.55
N TYR A 110 6.63 25.50 8.40
CA TYR A 110 6.83 24.81 7.13
C TYR A 110 8.09 23.93 7.15
N LEU A 111 9.24 24.47 7.58
CA LEU A 111 10.49 23.72 7.72
C LEU A 111 10.33 22.51 8.65
N LYS A 112 9.62 22.67 9.77
CA LYS A 112 9.32 21.55 10.67
C LYS A 112 8.46 20.48 10.00
N SER A 113 7.45 20.87 9.22
CA SER A 113 6.60 19.90 8.52
C SER A 113 7.38 19.08 7.47
N VAL A 114 8.35 19.71 6.80
CA VAL A 114 9.24 19.03 5.86
C VAL A 114 10.17 18.08 6.62
N SER A 115 10.81 18.52 7.71
CA SER A 115 11.69 17.66 8.49
C SER A 115 10.97 16.46 9.12
N ASP A 116 9.74 16.66 9.58
CA ASP A 116 8.92 15.58 10.15
C ASP A 116 8.52 14.57 9.06
N ALA A 117 8.31 15.01 7.82
CA ALA A 117 8.05 14.13 6.67
C ALA A 117 9.30 13.33 6.27
N ASP A 118 10.47 13.97 6.25
CA ASP A 118 11.74 13.30 5.94
C ASP A 118 12.07 12.24 6.99
N ALA A 119 11.92 12.55 8.28
CA ALA A 119 12.14 11.59 9.36
C ALA A 119 11.15 10.41 9.29
N ALA A 120 9.90 10.66 8.90
CA ALA A 120 8.92 9.59 8.69
C ALA A 120 9.28 8.71 7.48
N ALA A 121 9.80 9.29 6.40
CA ALA A 121 10.27 8.54 5.24
C ALA A 121 11.48 7.66 5.59
N GLU A 122 12.45 8.19 6.34
CA GLU A 122 13.60 7.42 6.82
C GLU A 122 13.17 6.27 7.73
N ALA A 123 12.20 6.50 8.63
CA ALA A 123 11.66 5.44 9.47
C ALA A 123 11.01 4.32 8.66
N LEU A 124 10.25 4.65 7.60
CA LEU A 124 9.64 3.66 6.72
C LEU A 124 10.69 2.84 5.95
N LEU A 125 11.77 3.46 5.49
CA LEU A 125 12.88 2.75 4.83
C LEU A 125 13.61 1.83 5.82
N ALA A 126 13.83 2.28 7.05
CA ALA A 126 14.42 1.44 8.10
C ALA A 126 13.54 0.24 8.44
N GLU A 127 12.21 0.41 8.49
CA GLU A 127 11.25 -0.69 8.67
C GLU A 127 11.20 -1.65 7.48
N ALA A 128 11.44 -1.16 6.25
CA ALA A 128 11.46 -1.96 5.03
C ALA A 128 12.76 -2.79 4.85
N ALA A 129 13.86 -2.36 5.47
CA ALA A 129 15.18 -2.97 5.33
C ALA A 129 15.23 -4.51 5.47
N PRO A 130 14.64 -5.15 6.51
CA PRO A 130 14.71 -6.61 6.65
C PRO A 130 13.99 -7.36 5.54
N LEU A 131 12.84 -6.85 5.04
CA LEU A 131 12.16 -7.44 3.90
C LEU A 131 12.98 -7.26 2.62
N CYS A 132 13.56 -6.07 2.40
CA CYS A 132 14.41 -5.80 1.25
C CYS A 132 15.65 -6.70 1.21
N GLU A 133 16.30 -6.91 2.35
CA GLU A 133 17.44 -7.84 2.48
C GLU A 133 17.02 -9.28 2.16
N ALA A 134 15.87 -9.72 2.67
CA ALA A 134 15.36 -11.06 2.42
C ALA A 134 15.00 -11.28 0.94
N ILE A 135 14.41 -10.29 0.27
CA ILE A 135 14.11 -10.34 -1.18
C ILE A 135 15.40 -10.29 -2.01
N ALA A 136 16.40 -9.50 -1.61
CA ALA A 136 17.69 -9.43 -2.30
C ALA A 136 18.47 -10.76 -2.26
N ALA A 137 18.21 -11.61 -1.26
CA ALA A 137 18.77 -12.95 -1.19
C ALA A 137 18.18 -13.90 -2.25
N THR A 138 17.04 -13.57 -2.86
CA THR A 138 16.35 -14.36 -3.90
C THR A 138 16.01 -13.48 -5.13
N PRO A 139 17.03 -12.99 -5.87
CA PRO A 139 16.88 -11.89 -6.83
C PRO A 139 15.92 -12.12 -8.00
N ASP A 140 15.53 -13.36 -8.30
CA ASP A 140 14.61 -13.69 -9.40
C ASP A 140 13.17 -14.00 -8.93
N VAL A 141 12.92 -13.99 -7.62
CA VAL A 141 11.63 -14.42 -7.07
C VAL A 141 10.48 -13.53 -7.53
N LEU A 142 10.71 -12.24 -7.77
CA LEU A 142 9.65 -11.31 -8.18
C LEU A 142 9.42 -11.27 -9.70
N ASP A 143 10.42 -11.66 -10.48
CA ASP A 143 10.37 -11.64 -11.95
C ASP A 143 9.83 -12.95 -12.53
N THR A 144 9.79 -14.01 -11.70
CA THR A 144 9.26 -15.31 -12.08
C THR A 144 7.73 -15.36 -12.01
N PRO A 145 7.05 -16.11 -12.90
CA PRO A 145 5.60 -16.26 -12.87
C PRO A 145 5.11 -16.72 -11.49
N ALA A 146 4.08 -16.05 -10.98
CA ALA A 146 3.52 -16.35 -9.65
C ALA A 146 4.59 -16.38 -8.54
N TYR A 147 5.59 -15.51 -8.68
CA TYR A 147 6.76 -15.37 -7.82
C TYR A 147 7.52 -16.67 -7.51
N GLY A 148 7.66 -17.54 -8.50
CA GLY A 148 8.43 -18.78 -8.36
C GLY A 148 7.60 -19.95 -7.83
N TRP A 149 6.27 -19.90 -7.98
CA TRP A 149 5.40 -21.05 -7.72
C TRP A 149 5.93 -22.30 -8.46
N PRO A 150 6.04 -23.46 -7.80
CA PRO A 150 6.60 -24.65 -8.42
C PRO A 150 5.75 -25.13 -9.61
N THR A 151 6.37 -25.15 -10.80
CA THR A 151 5.73 -25.58 -12.06
C THR A 151 6.25 -26.92 -12.60
N ASP A 152 7.40 -27.39 -12.08
CA ASP A 152 8.05 -28.60 -12.57
C ASP A 152 7.23 -29.87 -12.36
N VAL A 153 7.36 -30.79 -13.32
CA VAL A 153 6.67 -32.07 -13.31
C VAL A 153 7.51 -33.10 -12.56
N ALA A 154 7.34 -33.17 -11.24
CA ALA A 154 7.91 -34.24 -10.43
C ALA A 154 6.81 -35.17 -9.88
N ALA A 155 7.24 -36.23 -9.18
CA ALA A 155 6.33 -37.05 -8.40
C ALA A 155 5.58 -36.20 -7.36
N LEU A 156 4.34 -36.58 -7.04
CA LEU A 156 3.49 -35.89 -6.07
C LEU A 156 4.22 -35.47 -4.77
N PRO A 157 4.95 -36.37 -4.05
CA PRO A 157 5.62 -35.98 -2.81
C PRO A 157 6.67 -34.88 -3.01
N VAL A 158 7.41 -34.91 -4.11
CA VAL A 158 8.44 -33.91 -4.44
C VAL A 158 7.80 -32.55 -4.75
N THR A 159 6.72 -32.56 -5.54
CA THR A 159 6.01 -31.32 -5.89
C THR A 159 5.35 -30.70 -4.66
N LEU A 160 4.75 -31.54 -3.81
CA LEU A 160 4.11 -31.09 -2.58
C LEU A 160 5.13 -30.50 -1.57
N GLU A 161 6.31 -31.11 -1.46
CA GLU A 161 7.41 -30.57 -0.67
C GLU A 161 7.83 -29.18 -1.17
N ALA A 162 7.98 -29.01 -2.49
CA ALA A 162 8.29 -27.71 -3.10
C ALA A 162 7.19 -26.66 -2.84
N MET A 163 5.91 -27.03 -2.93
CA MET A 163 4.79 -26.13 -2.63
C MET A 163 4.80 -25.69 -1.15
N LYS A 164 5.13 -26.60 -0.22
CA LYS A 164 5.29 -26.27 1.20
C LYS A 164 6.48 -25.35 1.45
N ALA A 165 7.61 -25.59 0.80
CA ALA A 165 8.78 -24.73 0.90
C ALA A 165 8.47 -23.31 0.40
N TYR A 166 7.76 -23.18 -0.73
CA TYR A 166 7.26 -21.90 -1.23
C TYR A 166 6.37 -21.21 -0.19
N GLN A 167 5.37 -21.91 0.36
CA GLN A 167 4.45 -21.36 1.35
C GLN A 167 5.18 -20.90 2.62
N ALA A 168 6.11 -21.70 3.12
CA ALA A 168 6.93 -21.36 4.29
C ALA A 168 7.80 -20.14 4.05
N HIS A 169 8.44 -20.02 2.87
CA HIS A 169 9.25 -18.87 2.51
C HIS A 169 8.43 -17.57 2.53
N TRP A 170 7.24 -17.56 1.91
CA TRP A 170 6.37 -16.38 1.90
C TRP A 170 5.81 -16.05 3.28
N ALA A 171 5.54 -17.07 4.12
CA ALA A 171 5.12 -16.86 5.50
C ALA A 171 6.24 -16.22 6.36
N GLU A 172 7.50 -16.58 6.12
CA GLU A 172 8.67 -15.97 6.75
C GLU A 172 8.83 -14.51 6.31
N LEU A 173 8.75 -14.24 5.00
CA LEU A 173 8.79 -12.87 4.47
C LEU A 173 7.66 -11.99 5.05
N ALA A 174 6.47 -12.55 5.27
CA ALA A 174 5.35 -11.82 5.87
C ALA A 174 5.62 -11.37 7.32
N GLN A 175 6.49 -12.08 8.06
CA GLN A 175 6.90 -11.69 9.41
C GLN A 175 7.94 -10.57 9.40
N LEU A 176 8.76 -10.50 8.35
CA LEU A 176 9.76 -9.43 8.15
C LEU A 176 9.16 -8.19 7.49
N ALA A 177 8.00 -8.33 6.84
CA ALA A 177 7.36 -7.26 6.11
C ALA A 177 6.90 -6.12 7.06
N PRO A 178 7.16 -4.85 6.69
CA PRO A 178 6.60 -3.72 7.43
C PRO A 178 5.07 -3.71 7.31
N ALA A 179 4.39 -3.01 8.21
CA ALA A 179 2.93 -2.97 8.29
C ALA A 179 2.25 -2.58 6.96
N SER A 180 2.91 -1.77 6.13
CA SER A 180 2.42 -1.33 4.82
C SER A 180 2.42 -2.42 3.75
N ALA A 181 3.22 -3.48 3.89
CA ALA A 181 3.35 -4.59 2.95
C ALA A 181 2.87 -5.94 3.52
N GLN A 182 2.80 -6.06 4.85
CA GLN A 182 2.52 -7.31 5.55
C GLN A 182 1.25 -8.03 5.05
N THR A 183 0.15 -7.30 4.84
CA THR A 183 -1.10 -7.90 4.33
C THR A 183 -0.92 -8.52 2.95
N ASN A 184 -0.16 -7.86 2.06
CA ASN A 184 0.02 -8.34 0.69
C ASN A 184 0.95 -9.56 0.64
N VAL A 185 2.02 -9.56 1.45
CA VAL A 185 2.94 -10.70 1.55
C VAL A 185 2.25 -11.91 2.22
N ALA A 186 1.48 -11.67 3.28
CA ALA A 186 0.70 -12.72 3.96
C ALA A 186 -0.35 -13.36 3.05
N ALA A 187 -1.04 -12.57 2.22
CA ALA A 187 -2.04 -13.09 1.29
C ALA A 187 -1.45 -14.13 0.29
N ILE A 188 -0.19 -13.96 -0.12
CA ILE A 188 0.51 -14.92 -0.98
C ILE A 188 0.73 -16.24 -0.23
N ALA A 189 1.21 -16.18 1.02
CA ALA A 189 1.43 -17.34 1.86
C ALA A 189 0.13 -18.09 2.19
N ASP A 190 -0.93 -17.36 2.51
CA ASP A 190 -2.25 -17.92 2.82
C ASP A 190 -2.85 -18.63 1.60
N GLN A 191 -2.77 -18.02 0.41
CA GLN A 191 -3.23 -18.67 -0.81
C GLN A 191 -2.43 -19.93 -1.12
N ALA A 192 -1.10 -19.89 -0.97
CA ALA A 192 -0.24 -21.05 -1.14
C ALA A 192 -0.65 -22.19 -0.19
N GLN A 193 -0.96 -21.87 1.08
CA GLN A 193 -1.43 -22.86 2.06
C GLN A 193 -2.75 -23.52 1.64
N ILE A 194 -3.70 -22.74 1.11
CA ILE A 194 -4.98 -23.29 0.61
C ILE A 194 -4.72 -24.31 -0.51
N LEU A 195 -3.84 -23.98 -1.46
CA LEU A 195 -3.50 -24.87 -2.57
C LEU A 195 -2.74 -26.11 -2.10
N VAL A 196 -1.80 -25.96 -1.17
CA VAL A 196 -1.10 -27.09 -0.53
C VAL A 196 -2.10 -28.05 0.11
N SER A 197 -3.03 -27.54 0.94
CA SER A 197 -4.04 -28.37 1.59
C SER A 197 -5.01 -29.03 0.60
N ALA A 198 -5.34 -28.37 -0.50
CA ALA A 198 -6.15 -28.94 -1.57
C ALA A 198 -5.42 -30.11 -2.28
N VAL A 199 -4.12 -29.97 -2.56
CA VAL A 199 -3.31 -31.06 -3.15
C VAL A 199 -3.13 -32.21 -2.16
N GLU A 200 -2.90 -31.93 -0.87
CA GLU A 200 -2.80 -32.96 0.17
C GLU A 200 -4.07 -33.79 0.30
N SER A 201 -5.24 -33.14 0.27
CA SER A 201 -6.52 -33.83 0.42
C SER A 201 -6.94 -34.59 -0.84
N SER A 202 -6.72 -34.01 -2.02
CA SER A 202 -7.11 -34.63 -3.30
C SER A 202 -6.09 -35.63 -3.84
N GLN A 203 -4.82 -35.54 -3.44
CA GLN A 203 -3.70 -36.26 -4.03
C GLN A 203 -3.53 -36.00 -5.54
N ILE A 204 -4.09 -34.90 -6.06
CA ILE A 204 -4.04 -34.49 -7.47
C ILE A 204 -3.44 -33.08 -7.55
N ILE A 205 -2.52 -32.87 -8.50
CA ILE A 205 -1.92 -31.56 -8.77
C ILE A 205 -2.55 -30.96 -10.01
N ASP A 206 -3.44 -29.97 -9.83
CA ASP A 206 -3.89 -29.10 -10.92
C ASP A 206 -2.89 -27.97 -11.13
N ARG A 207 -1.85 -28.21 -11.95
CA ARG A 207 -0.79 -27.21 -12.17
C ARG A 207 -1.29 -25.93 -12.81
N ALA A 208 -2.11 -26.06 -13.85
CA ALA A 208 -2.58 -24.91 -14.61
C ALA A 208 -3.53 -24.06 -13.76
N GLY A 209 -4.45 -24.69 -13.02
CA GLY A 209 -5.33 -23.99 -12.09
C GLY A 209 -4.56 -23.33 -10.96
N ASN A 210 -3.65 -24.07 -10.31
CA ASN A 210 -2.85 -23.53 -9.20
C ASN A 210 -1.98 -22.35 -9.64
N LEU A 211 -1.30 -22.45 -10.79
CA LEU A 211 -0.50 -21.36 -11.34
C LEU A 211 -1.37 -20.14 -11.67
N ALA A 212 -2.53 -20.33 -12.32
CA ALA A 212 -3.43 -19.23 -12.64
C ALA A 212 -3.95 -18.49 -11.39
N ILE A 213 -4.29 -19.24 -10.33
CA ILE A 213 -4.70 -18.68 -9.05
C ILE A 213 -3.55 -17.87 -8.44
N MET A 214 -2.36 -18.45 -8.37
CA MET A 214 -1.21 -17.76 -7.78
C MET A 214 -0.81 -16.52 -8.57
N SER A 215 -0.79 -16.58 -9.91
CA SER A 215 -0.55 -15.41 -10.77
C SER A 215 -1.52 -14.28 -10.48
N THR A 216 -2.81 -14.59 -10.30
CA THR A 216 -3.83 -13.57 -9.97
C THR A 216 -3.53 -12.89 -8.62
N ILE A 217 -3.14 -13.66 -7.61
CA ILE A 217 -2.81 -13.11 -6.28
C ILE A 217 -1.51 -12.30 -6.32
N THR A 218 -0.49 -12.79 -7.01
CA THR A 218 0.78 -12.08 -7.13
C THR A 218 0.61 -10.76 -7.89
N ASP A 219 -0.16 -10.75 -8.97
CA ASP A 219 -0.44 -9.54 -9.75
C ASP A 219 -1.21 -8.50 -8.91
N ALA A 220 -2.15 -8.95 -8.07
CA ALA A 220 -2.91 -8.09 -7.18
C ALA A 220 -2.10 -7.57 -5.97
N SER A 221 -0.98 -8.21 -5.62
CA SER A 221 -0.21 -7.89 -4.41
C SER A 221 0.45 -6.50 -4.46
N GLY A 222 0.74 -5.98 -5.66
CA GLY A 222 1.50 -4.74 -5.85
C GLY A 222 2.94 -4.78 -5.30
N LEU A 223 3.44 -5.96 -4.92
CA LEU A 223 4.73 -6.14 -4.26
C LEU A 223 5.92 -5.66 -5.11
N PRO A 224 6.01 -5.89 -6.43
CA PRO A 224 7.14 -5.41 -7.24
C PRO A 224 7.22 -3.89 -7.25
N GLY A 225 6.07 -3.21 -7.32
CA GLY A 225 6.00 -1.75 -7.22
C GLY A 225 6.38 -1.24 -5.83
N TRP A 226 6.03 -1.99 -4.78
CA TRP A 226 6.46 -1.68 -3.41
C TRP A 226 7.98 -1.82 -3.26
N VAL A 227 8.57 -2.93 -3.73
CA VAL A 227 10.02 -3.19 -3.66
C VAL A 227 10.80 -2.13 -4.43
N THR A 228 10.36 -1.77 -5.64
CA THR A 228 11.01 -0.72 -6.45
C THR A 228 11.07 0.63 -5.73
N ARG A 229 10.09 0.95 -4.88
CA ARG A 229 10.06 2.23 -4.15
C ARG A 229 10.84 2.22 -2.84
N ASN A 230 10.94 1.07 -2.17
CA ASN A 230 11.43 0.99 -0.79
C ASN A 230 12.79 0.27 -0.66
N CYS A 231 13.23 -0.48 -1.68
CA CYS A 231 14.46 -1.27 -1.65
C CYS A 231 15.55 -0.72 -2.60
N SER A 232 15.39 0.51 -3.10
CA SER A 232 16.31 1.18 -4.02
C SER A 232 17.30 2.10 -3.33
#